data_AF-A0A1Y0D3A4-F1
#
_entry.id   AF-A0A1Y0D3A4-F1
#
_cell.length_a   1.000
_cell.length_b   1.000
_cell.length_c   1.000
_cell.angle_alpha   90.00
_cell.angle_beta   90.00
_cell.angle_gamma   90.00
#
_symmetry.space_group_name_H-M   'P 1'
#
loop_
_entity.id
_entity.type
_entity.pdbx_description
1 polymer ?
#
loop_
_entity_poly.entity_id
_entity_poly.type
_entity_poly.pdbx_seq_one_letter_code
_entity_poly.pdbx_strand_id
1 'polypeptide(L)'
;MHKLILAAAIFVMSITSVQASTLTVSGEYDYKIDNHTVGIIGGEEICFSPSARSALLLPYDPISGSTRWFCFNDMKSVAKAFGFPLELQADSCGFEGSATIEISNYQLTTRKKGYHESDRANLVSVIKSSTPEKITDCN
;
A
#
# COMPACT_ATOMS: atom_id res chain seq x y z
N MET A 1 -9.88 -70.80 5.86
CA MET A 1 -8.89 -69.73 6.09
C MET A 1 -8.76 -68.92 4.81
N HIS A 2 -8.36 -67.64 4.91
CA HIS A 2 -8.15 -66.62 3.86
C HIS A 2 -9.25 -65.55 3.74
N LYS A 3 -9.13 -64.51 4.57
CA LYS A 3 -9.70 -63.18 4.34
C LYS A 3 -8.69 -62.38 3.51
N LEU A 4 -9.07 -61.96 2.30
CA LEU A 4 -8.35 -60.92 1.57
C LEU A 4 -8.73 -59.56 2.18
N ILE A 5 -7.74 -58.81 2.66
CA ILE A 5 -7.89 -57.41 3.06
C ILE A 5 -7.26 -56.57 1.94
N LEU A 6 -8.10 -55.89 1.17
CA LEU A 6 -7.68 -54.83 0.24
C LEU A 6 -7.30 -53.60 1.07
N ALA A 7 -6.03 -53.22 1.07
CA ALA A 7 -5.58 -51.94 1.61
C ALA A 7 -5.65 -50.88 0.51
N ALA A 8 -6.61 -49.96 0.61
CA ALA A 8 -6.66 -48.76 -0.23
C ALA A 8 -5.68 -47.71 0.34
N ALA A 9 -4.59 -47.44 -0.37
CA ALA A 9 -3.67 -46.38 -0.03
C ALA A 9 -4.29 -45.01 -0.39
N ILE A 10 -4.72 -44.26 0.62
CA ILE A 10 -5.22 -42.89 0.47
C ILE A 10 -4.00 -41.96 0.44
N PHE A 11 -3.65 -41.46 -0.75
CA PHE A 11 -2.60 -40.47 -0.94
C PHE A 11 -3.18 -39.07 -0.67
N VAL A 12 -2.94 -38.53 0.52
CA VAL A 12 -3.37 -37.17 0.88
C VAL A 12 -2.39 -36.16 0.29
N MET A 13 -2.70 -35.62 -0.89
CA MET A 13 -2.00 -34.43 -1.42
C MET A 13 -2.41 -33.22 -0.59
N SER A 14 -1.50 -32.75 0.26
CA SER A 14 -1.67 -31.51 1.00
C SER A 14 -1.45 -30.33 0.05
N ILE A 15 -2.52 -29.62 -0.29
CA ILE A 15 -2.45 -28.38 -1.07
C ILE A 15 -1.96 -27.29 -0.11
N THR A 16 -0.69 -26.92 -0.17
CA THR A 16 -0.20 -25.73 0.54
C THR A 16 -0.64 -24.50 -0.23
N SER A 17 -1.70 -23.84 0.22
CA SER A 17 -2.06 -22.51 -0.26
C SER A 17 -0.94 -21.53 0.13
N VAL A 18 -0.33 -20.87 -0.85
CA VAL A 18 0.52 -19.70 -0.60
C VAL A 18 -0.39 -18.63 -0.01
N GLN A 19 -0.35 -18.46 1.31
CA GLN A 19 -1.08 -17.40 1.98
C GLN A 19 -0.42 -16.08 1.58
N ALA A 20 -1.16 -15.24 0.84
CA ALA A 20 -0.73 -13.88 0.56
C ALA A 20 -0.56 -13.17 1.91
N SER A 21 0.67 -12.82 2.28
CA SER A 21 0.95 -12.15 3.55
C SER A 21 0.44 -10.72 3.47
N THR A 22 -0.58 -10.41 4.27
CA THR A 22 -1.07 -9.05 4.44
C THR A 22 -0.49 -8.41 5.71
N LEU A 23 -0.38 -7.08 5.71
CA LEU A 23 0.07 -6.30 6.85
C LEU A 23 -0.98 -5.26 7.19
N THR A 24 -1.33 -5.13 8.47
CA THR A 24 -2.16 -4.03 8.97
C THR A 24 -1.28 -2.89 9.43
N VAL A 25 -1.44 -1.71 8.83
CA VAL A 25 -0.68 -0.50 9.15
C VAL A 25 -1.61 0.68 9.40
N SER A 26 -1.22 1.56 10.32
CA SER A 26 -1.90 2.83 10.58
C SER A 26 -0.96 4.01 10.33
N GLY A 27 -1.49 5.12 9.85
CA GLY A 27 -0.72 6.31 9.51
C GLY A 27 -1.55 7.33 8.73
N GLU A 28 -0.84 8.25 8.08
CA GLU A 28 -1.42 9.30 7.26
C GLU A 28 -1.32 8.91 5.78
N TYR A 29 -2.29 9.34 4.98
CA TYR A 29 -2.23 9.30 3.52
C TYR A 29 -2.32 10.70 2.95
N ASP A 30 -1.71 10.88 1.78
CA ASP A 30 -1.84 12.08 0.99
C ASP A 30 -1.91 11.75 -0.49
N TYR A 31 -2.68 12.56 -1.22
CA TYR A 31 -2.71 12.63 -2.67
C TYR A 31 -2.55 14.10 -3.01
N LYS A 32 -1.40 14.47 -3.57
CA LYS A 32 -1.12 15.86 -3.95
C LYS A 32 -1.14 15.99 -5.47
N ILE A 33 -1.78 17.05 -5.94
CA ILE A 33 -1.85 17.43 -7.34
C ILE A 33 -1.06 18.73 -7.47
N ASP A 34 0.15 18.64 -8.00
CA ASP A 34 0.97 19.82 -8.26
C ASP A 34 0.72 20.32 -9.69
N ASN A 35 0.36 21.59 -9.82
CA ASN A 35 0.15 22.26 -11.11
C ASN A 35 1.47 22.52 -11.86
N HIS A 36 2.63 22.38 -11.21
CA HIS A 36 3.97 22.57 -11.79
C HIS A 36 4.68 21.26 -12.19
N THR A 37 4.22 20.10 -11.71
CA THR A 37 4.89 18.79 -11.88
C THR A 37 4.13 17.85 -12.85
N VAL A 38 3.41 18.42 -13.82
CA VAL A 38 2.93 17.67 -14.98
C VAL A 38 4.15 17.30 -15.86
N GLY A 39 4.76 16.14 -15.62
CA GLY A 39 5.79 15.57 -16.49
C GLY A 39 7.20 15.39 -15.91
N ILE A 40 7.44 15.67 -14.62
CA ILE A 40 8.69 15.31 -13.94
C ILE A 40 8.37 14.25 -12.87
N ILE A 41 8.54 12.98 -13.25
CA ILE A 41 8.59 11.75 -12.44
C ILE A 41 8.07 11.89 -10.98
N GLY A 42 6.76 11.66 -10.76
CA GLY A 42 6.16 11.49 -9.42
C GLY A 42 4.88 12.28 -9.08
N GLY A 43 4.31 13.05 -10.02
CA GLY A 43 3.41 14.17 -9.69
C GLY A 43 1.98 13.91 -9.24
N GLU A 44 1.48 12.67 -9.23
CA GLU A 44 0.13 12.34 -8.76
C GLU A 44 0.15 10.92 -8.19
N GLU A 45 0.54 10.75 -6.94
CA GLU A 45 0.53 9.46 -6.27
C GLU A 45 -0.28 9.55 -4.99
N ILE A 46 -0.97 8.45 -4.64
CA ILE A 46 -1.53 8.33 -3.30
C ILE A 46 -0.48 7.61 -2.47
N CYS A 47 0.05 8.32 -1.49
CA CYS A 47 1.12 7.84 -0.64
C CYS A 47 0.63 7.66 0.79
N PHE A 48 1.34 6.82 1.53
CA PHE A 48 1.04 6.46 2.90
C PHE A 48 2.31 6.59 3.73
N SER A 49 2.20 7.36 4.81
CA SER A 49 3.21 7.58 5.84
C SER A 49 2.76 6.83 7.11
N PRO A 50 3.22 5.59 7.32
CA PRO A 50 2.90 4.82 8.51
C PRO A 50 3.38 5.54 9.78
N SER A 51 2.56 5.45 10.83
CA SER A 51 2.97 5.76 12.21
C SER A 51 4.26 5.02 12.57
N ALA A 52 5.04 5.56 13.50
CA ALA A 52 6.30 4.96 13.94
C ALA A 52 6.17 3.47 14.30
N ARG A 53 5.05 3.08 14.94
CA ARG A 53 4.77 1.68 15.30
C ARG A 53 4.49 0.80 14.08
N SER A 54 3.71 1.30 13.13
CA SER A 54 3.35 0.55 11.92
C SER A 54 4.52 0.46 10.95
N ALA A 55 5.36 1.50 10.89
CA ALA A 55 6.58 1.52 10.09
C ALA A 55 7.50 0.34 10.45
N LEU A 56 7.56 -0.06 11.73
CA LEU A 56 8.36 -1.21 12.20
C LEU A 56 7.96 -2.55 11.56
N LEU A 57 6.72 -2.68 11.07
CA LEU A 57 6.20 -3.88 10.42
C LEU A 57 6.65 -4.00 8.96
N LEU A 58 7.06 -2.89 8.35
CA LEU A 58 7.47 -2.86 6.95
C LEU A 58 8.92 -3.34 6.79
N PRO A 59 9.24 -4.03 5.68
CA PRO A 59 10.62 -4.29 5.28
C PRO A 59 11.46 -3.01 5.29
N TYR A 60 12.74 -3.14 5.65
CA TYR A 60 13.64 -2.00 5.80
C TYR A 60 15.04 -2.33 5.29
N ASP A 61 15.57 -1.47 4.44
CA ASP A 61 16.97 -1.47 4.05
C ASP A 61 17.72 -0.38 4.84
N PRO A 62 18.55 -0.73 5.84
CA PRO A 62 19.32 0.23 6.62
C PRO A 62 20.35 1.00 5.81
N ILE A 63 20.79 0.46 4.66
CA ILE A 63 21.79 1.09 3.80
C ILE A 63 21.17 2.25 3.02
N SER A 64 19.87 2.16 2.70
CA SER A 64 19.14 3.17 1.94
C SER A 64 18.93 4.47 2.72
N GLY A 65 18.94 4.43 4.07
CA GLY A 65 18.61 5.58 4.92
C GLY A 65 17.21 6.15 4.66
N SER A 66 16.27 5.35 4.15
CA SER A 66 14.94 5.80 3.76
C SER A 66 13.95 5.87 4.91
N THR A 67 13.14 6.93 4.92
CA THR A 67 11.87 6.95 5.65
C THR A 67 10.98 5.86 5.06
N ARG A 68 10.30 5.11 5.93
CA ARG A 68 9.42 4.01 5.51
C ARG A 68 8.06 4.59 5.12
N TRP A 69 7.96 5.11 3.91
CA TRP A 69 6.71 5.53 3.28
C TRP A 69 6.60 4.80 1.94
N PHE A 70 5.37 4.61 1.48
CA PHE A 70 5.10 3.91 0.24
C PHE A 70 3.94 4.56 -0.47
N CYS A 71 3.83 4.33 -1.77
CA CYS A 71 2.68 4.77 -2.55
C CYS A 71 1.96 3.57 -3.16
N PHE A 72 0.67 3.73 -3.40
CA PHE A 72 -0.16 2.63 -3.85
C PHE A 72 -0.01 2.35 -5.34
N ASN A 73 -0.09 1.08 -5.74
CA ASN A 73 -0.03 0.67 -7.14
C ASN A 73 -1.31 1.00 -7.94
N ASP A 74 -2.47 1.10 -7.26
CA ASP A 74 -3.76 1.39 -7.89
C ASP A 74 -4.45 2.57 -7.22
N MET A 75 -4.22 3.76 -7.78
CA MET A 75 -4.79 5.00 -7.25
C MET A 75 -6.32 5.05 -7.34
N LYS A 76 -6.93 4.47 -8.39
CA LYS A 76 -8.38 4.57 -8.59
C LYS A 76 -9.11 3.80 -7.52
N SER A 77 -8.66 2.58 -7.24
CA SER A 77 -9.24 1.74 -6.19
C SER A 77 -9.03 2.36 -4.81
N VAL A 78 -7.86 2.95 -4.57
CA VAL A 78 -7.52 3.59 -3.29
C VAL A 78 -8.33 4.87 -3.06
N ALA A 79 -8.39 5.78 -4.03
CA ALA A 79 -9.17 7.01 -3.93
C ALA A 79 -10.65 6.72 -3.68
N LYS A 80 -11.19 5.69 -4.38
CA LYS A 80 -12.55 5.19 -4.12
C LYS A 80 -12.72 4.66 -2.70
N ALA A 81 -11.73 3.93 -2.18
CA ALA A 81 -11.78 3.34 -0.84
C ALA A 81 -11.67 4.40 0.28
N PHE A 82 -10.88 5.45 0.06
CA PHE A 82 -10.76 6.58 0.99
C PHE A 82 -11.87 7.63 0.82
N GLY A 83 -12.59 7.61 -0.31
CA GLY A 83 -13.76 8.46 -0.52
C GLY A 83 -13.44 9.85 -1.03
N PHE A 84 -12.40 10.00 -1.87
CA PHE A 84 -12.07 11.26 -2.54
C PHE A 84 -11.95 11.09 -4.07
N PRO A 85 -12.24 12.13 -4.87
CA PRO A 85 -12.04 12.11 -6.31
C PRO A 85 -10.57 12.34 -6.69
N LEU A 86 -10.14 11.74 -7.80
CA LEU A 86 -8.81 11.99 -8.40
C LEU A 86 -8.79 13.22 -9.33
N GLU A 87 -9.93 13.84 -9.58
CA GLU A 87 -10.03 14.99 -10.46
C GLU A 87 -9.64 16.28 -9.71
N LEU A 88 -8.91 17.17 -10.40
CA LEU A 88 -8.60 18.52 -9.93
C LEU A 88 -9.87 19.26 -9.53
N GLN A 89 -9.91 19.74 -8.28
CA GLN A 89 -10.94 20.66 -7.82
C GLN A 89 -10.36 22.07 -7.78
N ALA A 90 -11.13 23.06 -8.24
CA ALA A 90 -10.66 24.43 -8.44
C ALA A 90 -10.10 25.11 -7.16
N ASP A 91 -10.42 24.57 -5.98
CA ASP A 91 -10.04 25.07 -4.66
C ASP A 91 -9.16 24.08 -3.86
N SER A 92 -8.56 23.09 -4.52
CA SER A 92 -7.79 22.05 -3.84
C SER A 92 -6.65 21.50 -4.67
N CYS A 93 -5.52 21.26 -4.01
CA CYS A 93 -4.35 20.61 -4.60
C CYS A 93 -4.17 19.18 -4.09
N GLY A 94 -5.25 18.56 -3.63
CA GLY A 94 -5.19 17.19 -3.15
C GLY A 94 -6.05 16.88 -1.94
N PHE A 95 -5.86 15.67 -1.43
CA PHE A 95 -6.52 15.16 -0.26
C PHE A 95 -5.53 14.57 0.72
N GLU A 96 -5.79 14.74 2.00
CA GLU A 96 -5.05 14.08 3.07
C GLU A 96 -5.99 13.52 4.13
N GLY A 97 -5.45 12.66 4.99
CA GLY A 97 -6.17 12.10 6.12
C GLY A 97 -5.40 10.98 6.79
N SER A 98 -6.03 10.35 7.78
CA SER A 98 -5.48 9.24 8.54
C SER A 98 -6.26 7.97 8.28
N ALA A 99 -5.58 6.82 8.25
CA ALA A 99 -6.24 5.54 8.11
C ALA A 99 -5.51 4.39 8.81
N THR A 100 -6.27 3.36 9.14
CA THR A 100 -5.79 2.00 9.39
C THR A 100 -6.20 1.14 8.20
N ILE A 101 -5.22 0.54 7.53
CA ILE A 101 -5.39 -0.20 6.29
C ILE A 101 -4.72 -1.55 6.37
N GLU A 102 -5.20 -2.48 5.55
CA GLU A 102 -4.52 -3.71 5.23
C GLU A 102 -3.86 -3.58 3.86
N ILE A 103 -2.59 -3.96 3.78
CA ILE A 103 -1.80 -3.91 2.54
C ILE A 103 -1.23 -5.29 2.20
N SER A 104 -0.89 -5.46 0.93
CA SER A 104 -0.20 -6.64 0.41
C SER A 104 0.87 -6.24 -0.60
N ASN A 105 1.74 -7.19 -0.95
CA ASN A 105 2.75 -7.02 -2.00
C ASN A 105 3.63 -5.77 -1.81
N TYR A 106 4.08 -5.56 -0.57
CA TYR A 106 5.02 -4.49 -0.25
C TYR A 106 6.33 -4.71 -1.02
N GLN A 107 6.73 -3.74 -1.80
CA GLN A 107 7.93 -3.75 -2.63
C GLN A 107 8.83 -2.64 -2.13
N LEU A 108 9.94 -3.06 -1.52
CA LEU A 108 11.01 -2.18 -1.11
C LEU A 108 11.79 -1.74 -2.35
N THR A 109 11.81 -0.46 -2.64
CA THR A 109 12.56 0.08 -3.75
C THR A 109 13.98 0.36 -3.30
N THR A 110 14.90 -0.53 -3.66
CA THR A 110 16.32 -0.36 -3.33
C THR A 110 16.88 0.81 -4.14
N ARG A 111 17.11 1.95 -3.49
CA ARG A 111 17.64 3.15 -4.17
C ARG A 111 18.94 2.82 -4.90
N LYS A 112 18.91 2.80 -6.24
CA LYS A 112 20.11 3.12 -7.02
C LYS A 112 20.33 4.62 -6.89
N LYS A 113 21.53 5.04 -6.48
CA LYS A 113 21.89 6.45 -6.27
C LYS A 113 21.37 7.32 -7.43
N GLY A 114 20.44 8.24 -7.15
CA GLY A 114 19.99 9.27 -8.10
C GLY A 114 18.51 9.25 -8.48
N TYR A 115 17.70 8.25 -8.06
CA TYR A 115 16.26 8.22 -8.35
C TYR A 115 15.40 8.32 -7.08
N HIS A 116 14.35 9.15 -7.15
CA HIS A 116 13.32 9.35 -6.10
C HIS A 116 12.20 8.32 -6.24
N GLU A 117 12.51 7.03 -6.12
CA GLU A 117 11.47 6.00 -6.15
C GLU A 117 10.99 5.66 -4.74
N SER A 118 9.68 5.78 -4.54
CA SER A 118 8.96 5.36 -3.34
C SER A 118 8.83 3.84 -3.29
N ASP A 119 8.70 3.28 -2.09
CA ASP A 119 8.24 1.89 -1.94
C ASP A 119 6.80 1.76 -2.46
N ARG A 120 6.38 0.54 -2.79
CA ARG A 120 5.04 0.28 -3.36
C ARG A 120 4.27 -0.75 -2.57
N ALA A 121 2.96 -0.60 -2.50
CA ALA A 121 2.07 -1.61 -1.93
C ALA A 121 0.69 -1.64 -2.62
N ASN A 122 -0.01 -2.76 -2.46
CA ASN A 122 -1.42 -2.88 -2.84
C ASN A 122 -2.30 -2.65 -1.61
N LEU A 123 -3.31 -1.80 -1.74
CA LEU A 123 -4.39 -1.73 -0.75
C LEU A 123 -5.24 -3.01 -0.84
N VAL A 124 -5.44 -3.67 0.29
CA VAL A 124 -6.36 -4.81 0.42
C VAL A 124 -7.68 -4.33 1.00
N SER A 125 -7.65 -3.58 2.10
CA SER A 125 -8.86 -3.06 2.74
C SER A 125 -8.58 -1.80 3.57
N VAL A 126 -9.61 -0.98 3.75
CA VAL A 126 -9.62 0.13 4.70
C VAL A 126 -10.40 -0.33 5.94
N ILE A 127 -9.70 -0.44 7.07
CA ILE A 127 -10.29 -0.87 8.34
C ILE A 127 -10.94 0.34 9.04
N LYS A 128 -10.26 1.49 8.98
CA LYS A 128 -10.73 2.77 9.51
C LYS A 128 -10.10 3.90 8.71
N SER A 129 -10.87 4.96 8.43
CA SER A 129 -10.37 6.18 7.79
C SER A 129 -11.00 7.40 8.46
N SER A 130 -10.25 8.50 8.54
CA SER A 130 -10.85 9.82 8.74
C SER A 130 -11.63 10.23 7.49
N THR A 131 -12.47 11.25 7.64
CA THR A 131 -12.98 11.99 6.49
C THR A 131 -11.81 12.63 5.75
N PRO A 132 -11.67 12.48 4.42
CA PRO A 132 -10.60 13.16 3.68
C PRO A 132 -10.73 14.67 3.78
N GLU A 133 -9.61 15.34 4.04
CA GLU A 133 -9.52 16.80 4.08
C GLU A 133 -8.91 17.31 2.78
N LYS A 134 -9.44 18.41 2.25
CA LYS A 134 -8.88 19.08 1.08
C LYS A 134 -7.59 19.79 1.48
N ILE A 135 -6.54 19.59 0.70
CA ILE A 135 -5.34 20.42 0.79
C ILE A 135 -5.63 21.74 0.07
N THR A 136 -5.69 22.84 0.81
CA THR A 136 -6.01 24.18 0.28
C THR A 136 -4.80 25.10 0.14
N ASP A 137 -3.67 24.77 0.77
CA ASP A 137 -2.42 25.52 0.67
C ASP A 137 -1.47 24.84 -0.33
N CYS A 138 -1.47 25.36 -1.55
CA CYS A 138 -0.78 24.79 -2.71
C CYS A 138 0.56 25.49 -2.96
N ASN A 139 1.44 25.50 -1.95
CA ASN A 139 2.77 26.11 -2.03
C ASN A 139 3.84 25.12 -2.46
#